data_AF-A0A0G1DDV9-F1
#
_entry.id   AF-A0A0G1DDV9-F1
#
_cell.length_a   1.000
_cell.length_b   1.000
_cell.length_c   1.000
_cell.angle_alpha   90.00
_cell.angle_beta   90.00
_cell.angle_gamma   90.00
#
_symmetry.space_group_name_H-M   'P 1'
#
loop_
_entity.id
_entity.type
_entity.pdbx_description
1 polymer ?
#
loop_
_entity_poly.entity_id
_entity_poly.type
_entity_poly.pdbx_seq_one_letter_code
_entity_poly.pdbx_strand_id
1 'polypeptide(L)'
;MTLKDIFTGQVGKNNMDRKVFQLLTTLIVVLALFLVAGFLFPEAVSVILNVVWIILLASAAVFFTLGILVIIGMKREAGRVLDLLLEGALTFIDFLEFLKNVWKRFVDLLKEFLLFASPIFAYIAAFLVYVLLLYIYKTVGKSHDVTIMTVIITGAAMMGFGLLSKPQAEITIELTWKGQFQKRFKAGFIDGIEVILFIFFLTMDSTDLFFLPTDLNIPLKAEFSGYDLMVRSFVYDEHVITTLALIVTTISLEVLRNIIKIFASARKYYLNFSHELENFMGAKRTTMEMLKEAIRKSFNDAKRDLIKFVTFNTVLFAVFLLFPRLKLLTLAVASVTNLGLDLSIRSRLTARKGNDLIARILQKIFKL
;
A
#
# COMPACT_ATOMS: atom_id res chain seq x y z
N MET A 1 68.74 -8.58 -16.73
CA MET A 1 68.12 -8.65 -18.08
C MET A 1 68.70 -7.49 -18.87
N THR A 2 69.63 -7.77 -19.79
CA THR A 2 70.35 -6.71 -20.50
C THR A 2 69.76 -6.47 -21.88
N LEU A 3 69.82 -5.24 -22.40
CA LEU A 3 69.36 -4.86 -23.76
C LEU A 3 69.93 -5.78 -24.86
N LYS A 4 71.09 -6.39 -24.62
CA LYS A 4 71.73 -7.35 -25.52
C LYS A 4 70.95 -8.68 -25.64
N ASP A 5 70.24 -9.10 -24.59
CA ASP A 5 69.47 -10.35 -24.56
C ASP A 5 68.14 -10.25 -25.33
N ILE A 6 67.63 -9.03 -25.53
CA ILE A 6 66.40 -8.75 -26.28
C ILE A 6 66.65 -8.88 -27.80
N PHE A 7 67.86 -8.58 -28.27
CA PHE A 7 68.22 -8.60 -29.70
C PHE A 7 68.87 -9.90 -30.18
N THR A 8 69.40 -10.76 -29.29
CA THR A 8 70.09 -12.01 -29.68
C THR A 8 69.17 -13.24 -29.70
N GLY A 9 67.88 -13.11 -29.41
CA GLY A 9 66.90 -14.17 -29.60
C GLY A 9 67.08 -15.42 -28.71
N GLN A 10 67.90 -15.35 -27.66
CA GLN A 10 68.03 -16.42 -26.67
C GLN A 10 67.09 -16.18 -25.49
N VAL A 11 65.78 -16.25 -25.75
CA VAL A 11 64.75 -16.27 -24.70
C VAL A 11 64.20 -17.68 -24.57
N GLY A 12 64.54 -18.33 -23.44
CA GLY A 12 63.77 -19.44 -22.84
C GLY A 12 63.89 -20.81 -23.51
N LYS A 13 64.54 -21.77 -22.81
CA LYS A 13 64.56 -23.21 -23.15
C LYS A 13 63.19 -23.91 -22.96
N ASN A 14 62.13 -23.17 -22.62
CA ASN A 14 60.77 -23.68 -22.42
C ASN A 14 59.82 -23.14 -23.50
N ASN A 15 59.12 -24.05 -24.20
CA ASN A 15 58.18 -23.71 -25.28
C ASN A 15 57.03 -22.78 -24.85
N MET A 16 56.67 -22.77 -23.56
CA MET A 16 55.58 -21.95 -23.05
C MET A 16 55.97 -20.46 -22.94
N ASP A 17 57.19 -20.18 -22.45
CA ASP A 17 57.72 -18.82 -22.34
C ASP A 17 57.90 -18.19 -23.72
N ARG A 18 58.33 -18.98 -24.71
CA ARG A 18 58.47 -18.52 -26.10
C ARG A 18 57.11 -18.20 -26.75
N LYS A 19 56.06 -18.97 -26.48
CA LYS A 19 54.69 -18.71 -26.96
C LYS A 19 54.07 -17.48 -26.30
N VAL A 20 54.22 -17.33 -24.99
CA VAL A 20 53.74 -16.15 -24.25
C VAL A 20 54.50 -14.89 -24.69
N PHE A 21 55.82 -14.99 -24.87
CA PHE A 21 56.63 -13.89 -25.38
C PHE A 21 56.27 -13.53 -26.83
N GLN A 22 56.04 -14.52 -27.71
CA GLN A 22 55.53 -14.28 -29.07
C GLN A 22 54.16 -13.61 -29.06
N LEU A 23 53.24 -14.02 -28.17
CA LEU A 23 51.91 -13.43 -28.07
C LEU A 23 51.98 -11.98 -27.58
N LEU A 24 52.78 -11.69 -26.56
CA LEU A 24 53.04 -10.33 -26.07
C LEU A 24 53.71 -9.46 -27.14
N THR A 25 54.70 -10.00 -27.86
CA THR A 25 55.37 -9.27 -28.94
C THR A 25 54.40 -8.98 -30.08
N THR A 26 53.54 -9.94 -30.44
CA THR A 26 52.49 -9.76 -31.46
C THR A 26 51.49 -8.69 -31.02
N LEU A 27 51.07 -8.71 -29.74
CA LEU A 27 50.19 -7.69 -29.17
C LEU A 27 50.82 -6.29 -29.23
N ILE A 28 52.10 -6.17 -28.86
CA ILE A 28 52.85 -4.90 -28.91
C ILE A 28 52.98 -4.41 -30.36
N VAL A 29 53.28 -5.29 -31.32
CA VAL A 29 53.36 -4.94 -32.74
C VAL A 29 52.01 -4.50 -33.28
N VAL A 30 50.93 -5.19 -32.94
CA VAL A 30 49.56 -4.80 -33.32
C VAL A 30 49.20 -3.44 -32.73
N LEU A 31 49.51 -3.18 -31.45
CA LEU A 31 49.28 -1.88 -30.81
C LEU A 31 50.11 -0.76 -31.44
N ALA A 32 51.38 -1.03 -31.78
CA ALA A 32 52.26 -0.07 -32.46
C ALA A 32 51.75 0.24 -33.88
N LEU A 33 51.32 -0.77 -34.64
CA LEU A 33 50.68 -0.59 -35.94
C LEU A 33 49.37 0.20 -35.83
N PHE A 34 48.59 -0.03 -34.78
CA PHE A 34 47.35 0.71 -34.53
C PHE A 34 47.61 2.18 -34.19
N LEU A 35 48.68 2.49 -33.46
CA LEU A 35 49.13 3.86 -33.19
C LEU A 35 49.60 4.58 -34.46
N VAL A 36 50.38 3.89 -35.30
CA VAL A 36 50.83 4.43 -36.61
C VAL A 36 49.63 4.65 -37.54
N ALA A 37 48.69 3.70 -37.59
CA ALA A 37 47.45 3.84 -38.35
C ALA A 37 46.57 4.98 -37.81
N GLY A 38 46.53 5.20 -36.50
CA GLY A 38 45.79 6.29 -35.87
C GLY A 38 46.36 7.67 -36.19
N PHE A 39 47.68 7.76 -36.44
CA PHE A 39 48.33 8.99 -36.88
C PHE A 39 48.11 9.25 -38.40
N LEU A 40 48.16 8.22 -39.23
CA LEU A 40 48.05 8.34 -40.69
C LEU A 40 46.59 8.43 -41.19
N PHE A 41 45.65 7.78 -40.50
CA PHE A 41 44.23 7.70 -40.88
C PHE A 41 43.32 7.87 -39.66
N PRO A 42 43.30 9.07 -39.03
CA PRO A 42 42.59 9.31 -37.77
C PRO A 42 41.08 9.06 -37.87
N GLU A 43 40.46 9.34 -39.01
CA GLU A 43 39.03 9.10 -39.22
C GLU A 43 38.67 7.61 -39.29
N ALA A 44 39.48 6.80 -39.99
CA ALA A 44 39.24 5.36 -40.10
C ALA A 44 39.47 4.63 -38.76
N VAL A 45 40.51 5.02 -38.02
CA VAL A 45 40.78 4.46 -36.68
C VAL A 45 39.74 4.92 -35.67
N SER A 46 39.24 6.16 -35.76
CA SER A 46 38.12 6.64 -34.95
C SER A 46 36.84 5.83 -35.20
N VAL A 47 36.51 5.51 -36.47
CA VAL A 47 35.36 4.65 -36.80
C VAL A 47 35.54 3.25 -36.21
N ILE A 48 36.70 2.63 -36.33
CA ILE A 48 36.97 1.30 -35.76
C ILE A 48 36.85 1.33 -34.23
N LEU A 49 37.44 2.33 -33.57
CA LEU A 49 37.34 2.51 -32.12
C LEU A 49 35.90 2.75 -31.67
N ASN A 50 35.12 3.54 -32.40
CA ASN A 50 33.71 3.77 -32.12
C ASN A 50 32.89 2.48 -32.27
N VAL A 51 33.18 1.65 -33.28
CA VAL A 51 32.54 0.33 -33.43
C VAL A 51 32.90 -0.58 -32.26
N VAL A 52 34.17 -0.61 -31.84
CA VAL A 52 34.60 -1.37 -30.65
C VAL A 52 33.90 -0.86 -29.38
N TRP A 53 33.78 0.46 -29.21
CA TRP A 53 33.05 1.06 -28.09
C TRP A 53 31.57 0.70 -28.07
N ILE A 54 30.91 0.70 -29.24
CA ILE A 54 29.50 0.31 -29.37
C ILE A 54 29.33 -1.17 -29.00
N ILE A 55 30.22 -2.05 -29.46
CA ILE A 55 30.19 -3.48 -29.11
C ILE A 55 30.42 -3.68 -27.60
N LEU A 56 31.36 -2.96 -27.00
CA LEU A 56 31.62 -3.03 -25.56
C LEU A 56 30.43 -2.51 -24.72
N LEU A 57 29.81 -1.40 -25.14
CA LEU A 57 28.61 -0.86 -24.49
C LEU A 57 27.42 -1.82 -24.61
N ALA A 58 27.19 -2.39 -25.79
CA ALA A 58 26.17 -3.40 -26.00
C ALA A 58 26.39 -4.64 -25.13
N SER A 59 27.64 -5.12 -25.06
CA SER A 59 28.02 -6.24 -24.20
C SER A 59 27.77 -5.92 -22.73
N ALA A 60 28.19 -4.74 -22.26
CA ALA A 60 27.96 -4.30 -20.88
C ALA A 60 26.46 -4.23 -20.55
N ALA A 61 25.63 -3.71 -21.46
CA ALA A 61 24.17 -3.63 -21.27
C ALA A 61 23.53 -5.03 -21.15
N VAL A 62 23.97 -5.98 -21.97
CA VAL A 62 23.53 -7.39 -21.90
C VAL A 62 23.92 -8.01 -20.56
N PHE A 63 25.17 -7.82 -20.11
CA PHE A 63 25.63 -8.32 -18.82
C PHE A 63 24.89 -7.71 -17.63
N PHE A 64 24.62 -6.40 -17.64
CA PHE A 64 23.81 -5.75 -16.60
C PHE A 64 22.38 -6.30 -16.56
N THR A 65 21.77 -6.51 -17.73
CA THR A 65 20.40 -7.05 -17.83
C THR A 65 20.34 -8.50 -17.32
N LEU A 66 21.32 -9.33 -17.67
CA LEU A 66 21.48 -10.68 -17.14
C LEU A 66 21.69 -10.67 -15.62
N GLY A 67 22.52 -9.76 -15.11
CA GLY A 67 22.76 -9.58 -13.68
C GLY A 67 21.48 -9.24 -12.91
N ILE A 68 20.67 -8.31 -13.43
CA ILE A 68 19.37 -7.94 -12.84
C ILE A 68 18.41 -9.15 -12.85
N LEU A 69 18.32 -9.89 -13.95
CA LEU A 69 17.47 -11.09 -14.04
C LEU A 69 17.87 -12.18 -13.03
N VAL A 70 19.16 -12.36 -12.78
CA VAL A 70 19.66 -13.30 -11.77
C VAL A 70 19.32 -12.83 -10.36
N ILE A 71 19.48 -11.53 -10.06
CA ILE A 71 19.15 -10.94 -8.75
C ILE A 71 17.65 -11.08 -8.43
N ILE A 72 16.79 -10.94 -9.44
CA ILE A 72 15.33 -11.08 -9.32
C ILE A 72 14.91 -12.57 -9.23
N GLY A 73 15.85 -13.52 -9.33
CA GLY A 73 15.60 -14.95 -9.13
C GLY A 73 15.29 -15.74 -10.41
N MET A 74 15.47 -15.15 -11.58
CA MET A 74 15.11 -15.73 -12.88
C MET A 74 16.29 -16.40 -13.61
N LYS A 75 17.01 -17.28 -12.89
CA LYS A 75 18.24 -17.94 -13.39
C LYS A 75 18.05 -18.76 -14.68
N ARG A 76 16.89 -19.40 -14.85
CA ARG A 76 16.59 -20.21 -16.05
C ARG A 76 16.41 -19.36 -17.32
N GLU A 77 15.85 -18.16 -17.18
CA GLU A 77 15.66 -17.24 -18.30
C GLU A 77 16.98 -16.56 -18.67
N ALA A 78 17.79 -16.19 -17.68
CA ALA A 78 19.16 -15.74 -17.92
C ALA A 78 20.00 -16.81 -18.65
N GLY A 79 19.79 -18.10 -18.34
CA GLY A 79 20.41 -19.23 -19.04
C GLY A 79 20.03 -19.30 -20.52
N ARG A 80 18.73 -19.28 -20.86
CA ARG A 80 18.30 -19.25 -22.27
C ARG A 80 18.86 -18.06 -23.05
N VAL A 81 18.99 -16.91 -22.39
CA VAL A 81 19.54 -15.70 -23.00
C VAL A 81 21.05 -15.85 -23.27
N LEU A 82 21.79 -16.50 -22.37
CA LEU A 82 23.20 -16.85 -22.59
C LEU A 82 23.37 -17.88 -23.72
N ASP A 83 22.49 -18.88 -23.78
CA ASP A 83 22.52 -19.91 -24.84
C ASP A 83 22.29 -19.28 -26.23
N LEU A 84 21.34 -18.35 -26.35
CA LEU A 84 21.08 -17.59 -27.59
C LEU A 84 22.26 -16.70 -28.02
N LEU A 85 23.05 -16.18 -27.07
CA LEU A 85 24.26 -15.40 -27.37
C LEU A 85 25.42 -16.28 -27.82
N LEU A 86 25.51 -17.50 -27.28
CA LEU A 86 26.56 -18.48 -27.59
C LEU A 86 26.34 -19.18 -28.93
N GLU A 87 25.09 -19.34 -29.38
CA GLU A 87 24.76 -19.96 -30.68
C GLU A 87 25.17 -19.14 -31.92
N GLY A 88 25.68 -17.91 -31.75
CA GLY A 88 26.74 -17.40 -32.62
C GLY A 88 26.37 -17.05 -34.08
N ALA A 89 25.11 -16.72 -34.39
CA ALA A 89 24.74 -16.16 -35.70
C ALA A 89 23.72 -15.03 -35.54
N LEU A 90 24.09 -13.97 -34.83
CA LEU A 90 23.24 -12.78 -34.72
C LEU A 90 23.57 -11.82 -35.86
N THR A 91 22.74 -11.81 -36.89
CA THR A 91 22.65 -10.65 -37.79
C THR A 91 22.26 -9.43 -36.94
N PHE A 92 22.71 -8.21 -37.30
CA PHE A 92 22.35 -6.99 -36.52
C PHE A 92 20.83 -6.84 -36.31
N ILE A 93 20.03 -7.34 -37.25
CA ILE A 93 18.57 -7.41 -37.18
C ILE A 93 18.11 -8.35 -36.05
N ASP A 94 18.69 -9.55 -35.94
CA ASP A 94 18.38 -10.52 -34.88
C ASP A 94 18.78 -9.98 -33.50
N PHE A 95 19.87 -9.20 -33.42
CA PHE A 95 20.28 -8.55 -32.19
C PHE A 95 19.29 -7.46 -31.73
N LEU A 96 18.76 -6.65 -32.66
CA LEU A 96 17.73 -5.66 -32.35
C LEU A 96 16.41 -6.33 -31.94
N GLU A 97 16.04 -7.42 -32.61
CA GLU A 97 14.85 -8.20 -32.27
C GLU A 97 14.99 -8.88 -30.90
N PHE A 98 16.17 -9.42 -30.61
CA PHE A 98 16.55 -9.92 -29.29
C PHE A 98 16.45 -8.82 -28.22
N LEU A 99 17.02 -7.64 -28.44
CA LEU A 99 16.96 -6.54 -27.48
C LEU A 99 15.51 -6.08 -27.22
N LYS A 100 14.69 -6.02 -28.27
CA LYS A 100 13.26 -5.69 -28.18
C LYS A 100 12.50 -6.75 -27.38
N ASN A 101 12.80 -8.03 -27.58
CA ASN A 101 12.19 -9.14 -26.86
C ASN A 101 12.60 -9.15 -25.38
N VAL A 102 13.89 -8.93 -25.10
CA VAL A 102 14.42 -8.78 -23.72
C VAL A 102 13.78 -7.60 -23.02
N TRP A 103 13.72 -6.43 -23.67
CA TRP A 103 13.09 -5.24 -23.11
C TRP A 103 11.60 -5.47 -22.82
N LYS A 104 10.86 -6.05 -23.76
CA LYS A 104 9.44 -6.37 -23.57
C LYS A 104 9.25 -7.32 -22.39
N ARG A 105 10.07 -8.36 -22.29
CA ARG A 105 10.01 -9.33 -21.19
C ARG A 105 10.37 -8.69 -19.85
N PHE A 106 11.40 -7.84 -19.82
CA PHE A 106 11.77 -7.07 -18.63
C PHE A 106 10.63 -6.16 -18.16
N VAL A 107 9.97 -5.45 -19.08
CA VAL A 107 8.82 -4.60 -18.77
C VAL A 107 7.66 -5.43 -18.21
N ASP A 108 7.36 -6.59 -18.77
CA ASP A 108 6.27 -7.45 -18.29
C ASP A 108 6.58 -8.05 -16.90
N LEU A 109 7.84 -8.37 -16.62
CA LEU A 109 8.27 -8.81 -15.30
C LEU A 109 8.24 -7.68 -14.27
N LEU A 110 8.68 -6.48 -14.65
CA LEU A 110 8.58 -5.30 -13.80
C LEU A 110 7.12 -5.01 -13.44
N LYS A 111 6.21 -5.16 -14.40
CA LYS A 111 4.76 -5.06 -14.19
C LYS A 111 4.26 -6.10 -13.19
N GLU A 112 4.65 -7.37 -13.32
CA GLU A 112 4.28 -8.43 -12.38
C GLU A 112 4.82 -8.16 -10.97
N PHE A 113 6.08 -7.73 -10.86
CA PHE A 113 6.70 -7.34 -9.60
C PHE A 113 5.94 -6.17 -8.95
N LEU A 114 5.60 -5.12 -9.70
CA LEU A 114 4.81 -3.99 -9.20
C LEU A 114 3.41 -4.43 -8.74
N LEU A 115 2.77 -5.38 -9.43
CA LEU A 115 1.49 -5.93 -8.98
C LEU A 115 1.61 -6.72 -7.67
N PHE A 116 2.68 -7.47 -7.50
CA PHE A 116 2.99 -8.19 -6.27
C PHE A 116 3.31 -7.24 -5.12
N ALA A 117 4.13 -6.22 -5.37
CA ALA A 117 4.55 -5.23 -4.37
C ALA A 117 3.48 -4.15 -4.09
N SER A 118 2.41 -4.07 -4.89
CA SER A 118 1.35 -3.07 -4.74
C SER A 118 0.76 -2.93 -3.32
N PRO A 119 0.54 -4.01 -2.53
CA PRO A 119 0.05 -3.86 -1.16
C PRO A 119 1.13 -3.26 -0.25
N ILE A 120 2.40 -3.60 -0.45
CA ILE A 120 3.52 -3.07 0.35
C ILE A 120 3.64 -1.56 0.12
N PHE A 121 3.60 -1.12 -1.14
CA PHE A 121 3.61 0.31 -1.46
C PHE A 121 2.38 1.04 -0.87
N ALA A 122 1.24 0.37 -0.82
CA ALA A 122 0.03 0.93 -0.20
C ALA A 122 0.21 1.15 1.31
N TYR A 123 0.81 0.19 2.04
CA TYR A 123 1.13 0.37 3.46
C TYR A 123 2.17 1.46 3.70
N ILE A 124 3.19 1.56 2.85
CA ILE A 124 4.19 2.65 2.93
C ILE A 124 3.51 4.01 2.72
N ALA A 125 2.64 4.12 1.71
CA ALA A 125 1.90 5.35 1.46
C ALA A 125 0.99 5.71 2.65
N ALA A 126 0.31 4.74 3.24
CA ALA A 126 -0.49 4.96 4.44
C ALA A 126 0.39 5.43 5.61
N PHE A 127 1.58 4.86 5.80
CA PHE A 127 2.51 5.27 6.85
C PHE A 127 3.00 6.71 6.64
N LEU A 128 3.20 7.16 5.40
CA LEU A 128 3.49 8.57 5.13
C LEU A 128 2.32 9.48 5.55
N VAL A 129 1.07 9.04 5.36
CA VAL A 129 -0.11 9.77 5.86
C VAL A 129 -0.12 9.85 7.39
N TYR A 130 0.26 8.77 8.10
CA TYR A 130 0.41 8.79 9.56
C TYR A 130 1.38 9.88 10.03
N VAL A 131 2.59 9.88 9.46
CA VAL A 131 3.64 10.84 9.82
C VAL A 131 3.19 12.26 9.52
N LEU A 132 2.57 12.48 8.36
CA LEU A 132 2.04 13.79 7.98
C LEU A 132 0.94 14.27 8.94
N LEU A 133 -0.02 13.41 9.30
CA LEU A 133 -1.08 13.74 10.24
C LEU A 133 -0.52 14.13 11.61
N LEU A 134 0.43 13.35 12.14
CA LEU A 134 1.09 13.67 13.41
C LEU A 134 1.86 14.98 13.35
N TYR A 135 2.62 15.19 12.27
CA TYR A 135 3.40 16.42 12.10
C TYR A 135 2.49 17.65 12.12
N ILE A 136 1.41 17.64 11.33
CA ILE A 136 0.42 18.73 11.30
C ILE A 136 -0.22 18.91 12.68
N TYR A 137 -0.67 17.81 13.30
CA TYR A 137 -1.35 17.84 14.59
C TYR A 137 -0.47 18.43 15.71
N LYS A 138 0.77 17.96 15.82
CA LYS A 138 1.74 18.45 16.82
C LYS A 138 2.17 19.89 16.56
N THR A 139 2.32 20.28 15.29
CA THR A 139 2.65 21.67 14.93
C THR A 139 1.55 22.63 15.39
N VAL A 140 0.28 22.28 15.18
CA VAL A 140 -0.85 23.07 15.69
C VAL A 140 -0.86 23.07 17.22
N GLY A 141 -0.66 21.90 17.83
CA GLY A 141 -0.63 21.72 19.27
C GLY A 141 0.48 22.47 20.02
N LYS A 142 1.51 22.93 19.30
CA LYS A 142 2.58 23.78 19.85
C LYS A 142 2.10 25.17 20.23
N SER A 143 1.15 25.70 19.49
CA SER A 143 0.70 27.09 19.64
C SER A 143 -0.76 27.20 20.05
N HIS A 144 -1.57 26.16 19.82
CA HIS A 144 -3.02 26.21 19.99
C HIS A 144 -3.55 24.95 20.67
N ASP A 145 -4.74 25.08 21.25
CA ASP A 145 -5.52 23.96 21.75
C ASP A 145 -5.87 22.97 20.62
N VAL A 146 -5.64 21.68 20.85
CA VAL A 146 -5.84 20.64 19.82
C VAL A 146 -7.28 20.13 19.73
N THR A 147 -8.20 20.57 20.58
CA THR A 147 -9.58 20.05 20.65
C THR A 147 -10.31 20.19 19.32
N ILE A 148 -10.33 21.40 18.74
CA ILE A 148 -11.00 21.64 17.44
C ILE A 148 -10.30 20.87 16.32
N MET A 149 -8.97 20.86 16.31
CA MET A 149 -8.19 20.12 15.31
C MET A 149 -8.47 18.63 15.37
N THR A 150 -8.63 18.09 16.58
CA THR A 150 -8.99 16.69 16.81
C THR A 150 -10.37 16.36 16.22
N VAL A 151 -11.36 17.24 16.42
CA VAL A 151 -12.70 17.10 15.81
C VAL A 151 -12.60 17.13 14.28
N ILE A 152 -11.86 18.09 13.71
CA ILE A 152 -11.70 18.26 12.26
C ILE A 152 -11.01 17.06 11.63
N ILE A 153 -9.86 16.63 12.17
CA ILE A 153 -9.11 15.48 11.65
C ILE A 153 -9.97 14.23 11.72
N THR A 154 -10.66 14.01 12.84
CA THR A 154 -11.53 12.84 13.02
C THR A 154 -12.67 12.83 12.01
N GLY A 155 -13.38 13.96 11.85
CA GLY A 155 -14.45 14.10 10.88
C GLY A 155 -13.96 13.87 9.45
N ALA A 156 -12.86 14.53 9.07
CA ALA A 156 -12.27 14.40 7.74
C ALA A 156 -11.77 12.96 7.46
N ALA A 157 -11.11 12.33 8.43
CA ALA A 157 -10.63 10.95 8.31
C ALA A 157 -11.79 9.96 8.14
N MET A 158 -12.86 10.10 8.93
CA MET A 158 -14.04 9.24 8.84
C MET A 158 -14.82 9.45 7.54
N MET A 159 -14.94 10.70 7.06
CA MET A 159 -15.51 11.00 5.75
C MET A 159 -14.67 10.41 4.62
N GLY A 160 -13.36 10.64 4.63
CA GLY A 160 -12.43 10.11 3.64
C GLY A 160 -12.47 8.58 3.58
N PHE A 161 -12.39 7.92 4.74
CA PHE A 161 -12.53 6.47 4.84
C PHE A 161 -13.89 5.99 4.32
N GLY A 162 -14.98 6.64 4.75
CA GLY A 162 -16.33 6.28 4.31
C GLY A 162 -16.57 6.40 2.80
N LEU A 163 -15.90 7.35 2.14
CA LEU A 163 -15.95 7.52 0.68
C LEU A 163 -15.08 6.49 -0.05
N LEU A 164 -13.87 6.22 0.47
CA LEU A 164 -12.95 5.25 -0.12
C LEU A 164 -13.48 3.81 -0.03
N SER A 165 -14.14 3.48 1.08
CA SER A 165 -14.71 2.17 1.40
C SER A 165 -16.13 1.95 0.85
N LYS A 166 -16.60 2.79 -0.09
CA LYS A 166 -17.93 2.64 -0.70
C LYS A 166 -18.04 1.29 -1.43
N PRO A 167 -19.15 0.52 -1.26
CA PRO A 167 -19.38 -0.70 -2.01
C PRO A 167 -19.39 -0.38 -3.50
N GLN A 168 -18.47 -0.97 -4.25
CA GLN A 168 -18.44 -0.86 -5.71
C GLN A 168 -19.28 -2.00 -6.29
N ALA A 169 -20.08 -1.70 -7.31
CA ALA A 169 -20.73 -2.73 -8.11
C ALA A 169 -19.65 -3.65 -8.70
N GLU A 170 -19.91 -4.96 -8.77
CA GLU A 170 -19.04 -5.91 -9.47
C GLU A 170 -19.07 -5.61 -10.97
N ILE A 171 -18.32 -4.59 -11.38
CA ILE A 171 -18.07 -4.32 -12.79
C ILE A 171 -16.94 -5.26 -13.18
N THR A 172 -17.25 -6.22 -14.05
CA THR A 172 -16.28 -7.06 -14.77
C THR A 172 -15.50 -6.19 -15.75
N ILE A 173 -14.60 -5.36 -15.22
CA ILE A 173 -13.67 -4.56 -16.03
C ILE A 173 -12.62 -5.54 -16.57
N GLU A 174 -12.40 -5.55 -17.89
CA GLU A 174 -11.22 -6.19 -18.48
C GLU A 174 -9.97 -5.70 -17.74
N LEU A 175 -9.36 -6.60 -16.98
CA LEU A 175 -8.33 -6.28 -15.99
C LEU A 175 -6.98 -5.98 -16.70
N THR A 176 -6.91 -4.82 -17.36
CA THR A 176 -5.65 -4.19 -17.76
C THR A 176 -4.71 -4.10 -16.55
N TRP A 177 -3.40 -4.22 -16.77
CA TRP A 177 -2.38 -4.17 -15.70
C TRP A 177 -2.60 -3.00 -14.72
N LYS A 178 -2.90 -1.81 -15.27
CA LYS A 178 -3.19 -0.59 -14.50
C LYS A 178 -4.40 -0.78 -13.59
N GLY A 179 -5.47 -1.41 -14.09
CA GLY A 179 -6.67 -1.72 -13.30
C GLY A 179 -6.38 -2.72 -12.18
N GLN A 180 -5.58 -3.77 -12.44
CA GLN A 180 -5.18 -4.73 -11.41
C GLN A 180 -4.35 -4.06 -10.30
N PHE A 181 -3.38 -3.23 -10.70
CA PHE A 181 -2.52 -2.50 -9.77
C PHE A 181 -3.35 -1.55 -8.90
N GLN A 182 -4.19 -0.72 -9.52
CA GLN A 182 -5.06 0.22 -8.79
C GLN A 182 -6.01 -0.51 -7.84
N LYS A 183 -6.58 -1.65 -8.24
CA LYS A 183 -7.46 -2.44 -7.39
C LYS A 183 -6.72 -2.97 -6.16
N ARG A 184 -5.55 -3.59 -6.34
CA ARG A 184 -4.75 -4.15 -5.23
C ARG A 184 -4.18 -3.05 -4.33
N PHE A 185 -3.64 -1.99 -4.91
CA PHE A 185 -3.14 -0.83 -4.17
C PHE A 185 -4.25 -0.17 -3.36
N LYS A 186 -5.41 0.12 -3.96
CA LYS A 186 -6.55 0.73 -3.26
C LYS A 186 -7.02 -0.14 -2.09
N ALA A 187 -7.15 -1.46 -2.29
CA ALA A 187 -7.53 -2.37 -1.22
C ALA A 187 -6.52 -2.37 -0.06
N GLY A 188 -5.22 -2.48 -0.36
CA GLY A 188 -4.17 -2.41 0.66
C GLY A 188 -4.09 -1.04 1.34
N PHE A 189 -4.37 0.05 0.62
CA PHE A 189 -4.34 1.40 1.15
C PHE A 189 -5.49 1.68 2.11
N ILE A 190 -6.69 1.16 1.81
CA ILE A 190 -7.86 1.25 2.71
C ILE A 190 -7.57 0.50 4.02
N ASP A 191 -7.06 -0.72 3.92
CA ASP A 191 -6.65 -1.52 5.09
C ASP A 191 -5.54 -0.81 5.89
N GLY A 192 -4.55 -0.22 5.19
CA GLY A 192 -3.47 0.54 5.80
C GLY A 192 -3.94 1.81 6.53
N ILE A 193 -4.82 2.60 5.91
CA ILE A 193 -5.41 3.80 6.53
C ILE A 193 -6.16 3.43 7.81
N GLU A 194 -6.94 2.35 7.82
CA GLU A 194 -7.68 1.91 9.00
C GLU A 194 -6.75 1.69 10.21
N VAL A 195 -5.66 0.95 10.00
CA VAL A 195 -4.65 0.67 11.02
C VAL A 195 -3.95 1.95 11.48
N ILE A 196 -3.57 2.81 10.53
CA ILE A 196 -2.83 4.03 10.83
C ILE A 196 -3.68 5.08 11.54
N LEU A 197 -4.97 5.19 11.22
CA LEU A 197 -5.88 6.06 11.97
C LEU A 197 -6.01 5.57 13.42
N PHE A 198 -6.09 4.25 13.63
CA PHE A 198 -6.10 3.68 14.97
C PHE A 198 -4.80 3.98 15.73
N ILE A 199 -3.63 3.76 15.12
CA ILE A 199 -2.32 4.08 15.70
C ILE A 199 -2.19 5.59 15.96
N PHE A 200 -2.66 6.44 15.05
CA PHE A 200 -2.70 7.89 15.20
C PHE A 200 -3.44 8.29 16.47
N PHE A 201 -4.68 7.84 16.67
CA PHE A 201 -5.42 8.17 17.89
C PHE A 201 -4.76 7.62 19.15
N LEU A 202 -4.09 6.46 19.07
CA LEU A 202 -3.34 5.93 20.21
C LEU A 202 -2.07 6.74 20.54
N THR A 203 -1.45 7.39 19.57
CA THR A 203 -0.12 8.01 19.71
C THR A 203 -0.12 9.54 19.67
N MET A 204 -1.24 10.18 19.32
CA MET A 204 -1.32 11.65 19.14
C MET A 204 -0.96 12.45 20.41
N ASP A 205 -1.22 11.90 21.58
CA ASP A 205 -0.92 12.44 22.91
C ASP A 205 0.47 12.06 23.42
N SER A 206 1.21 11.17 22.73
CA SER A 206 2.56 10.78 23.15
C SER A 206 3.52 11.97 23.09
N THR A 207 4.32 12.16 24.14
CA THR A 207 5.39 13.16 24.19
C THR A 207 6.69 12.65 23.61
N ASP A 208 6.84 11.34 23.42
CA ASP A 208 8.09 10.72 22.97
C ASP A 208 7.87 9.96 21.66
N LEU A 209 8.04 10.67 20.54
CA LEU A 209 7.99 10.09 19.20
C LEU A 209 9.35 10.27 18.52
N PHE A 210 10.06 9.15 18.32
CA PHE A 210 11.45 9.14 17.84
C PHE A 210 11.64 9.71 16.43
N PHE A 211 10.58 9.73 15.62
CA PHE A 211 10.60 10.19 14.23
C PHE A 211 10.15 11.65 14.07
N LEU A 212 9.70 12.29 15.16
CA LEU A 212 9.35 13.72 15.15
C LEU A 212 10.52 14.56 15.70
N PRO A 213 10.70 15.79 15.19
CA PRO A 213 11.56 16.79 15.80
C PRO A 213 11.27 16.97 17.30
N THR A 214 12.32 17.18 18.10
CA THR A 214 12.20 17.32 19.55
C THR A 214 11.34 18.51 19.98
N ASP A 215 11.23 19.55 19.16
CA ASP A 215 10.38 20.71 19.43
C ASP A 215 8.88 20.46 19.24
N LEU A 216 8.50 19.33 18.62
CA LEU A 216 7.12 18.85 18.49
C LEU A 216 6.75 17.79 19.55
N ASN A 217 7.74 17.30 20.31
CA ASN A 217 7.58 16.33 21.40
C ASN A 217 7.22 17.04 22.71
N ILE A 218 6.11 17.76 22.68
CA ILE A 218 5.61 18.57 23.80
C ILE A 218 4.25 18.06 24.29
N PRO A 219 3.93 18.28 25.59
CA PRO A 219 2.60 17.98 26.12
C PRO A 219 1.56 18.87 25.43
N LEU A 220 0.48 18.24 24.96
CA LEU A 220 -0.62 18.93 24.30
C LEU A 220 -1.61 19.47 25.33
N LYS A 221 -2.34 20.52 24.95
CA LYS A 221 -3.44 21.08 25.72
C LYS A 221 -4.75 20.92 24.95
N ALA A 222 -5.79 20.44 25.63
CA ALA A 222 -7.10 20.25 25.03
C ALA A 222 -8.20 20.57 26.05
N GLU A 223 -8.88 21.69 25.87
CA GLU A 223 -9.96 22.16 26.73
C GLU A 223 -11.29 22.27 25.96
N PHE A 224 -12.37 21.85 26.62
CA PHE A 224 -13.72 22.03 26.12
C PHE A 224 -14.60 22.67 27.20
N SER A 225 -15.12 23.87 26.96
CA SER A 225 -15.96 24.60 27.92
C SER A 225 -15.33 24.72 29.32
N GLY A 226 -14.02 24.95 29.39
CA GLY A 226 -13.25 25.06 30.64
C GLY A 226 -12.83 23.73 31.26
N TYR A 227 -13.07 22.61 30.58
CA TYR A 227 -12.72 21.26 31.04
C TYR A 227 -11.50 20.71 30.29
N ASP A 228 -10.50 20.22 31.02
CA ASP A 228 -9.32 19.58 30.43
C ASP A 228 -9.61 18.12 29.97
N LEU A 229 -9.57 17.91 28.66
CA LEU A 229 -9.75 16.62 27.99
C LEU A 229 -8.48 15.77 27.97
N MET A 230 -7.32 16.32 28.38
CA MET A 230 -6.06 15.56 28.48
C MET A 230 -5.98 14.70 29.74
N VAL A 231 -6.86 14.94 30.71
CA VAL A 231 -6.98 14.11 31.92
C VAL A 231 -7.42 12.69 31.54
N ARG A 232 -6.80 11.69 32.18
CA ARG A 232 -7.09 10.27 31.94
C ARG A 232 -8.49 9.91 32.43
N SER A 233 -9.18 9.09 31.63
CA SER A 233 -10.61 8.82 31.84
C SER A 233 -10.93 8.03 33.12
N PHE A 234 -9.98 7.27 33.67
CA PHE A 234 -10.17 6.46 34.88
C PHE A 234 -10.09 7.25 36.21
N VAL A 235 -9.72 8.54 36.20
CA VAL A 235 -9.63 9.34 37.43
C VAL A 235 -11.04 9.67 37.95
N TYR A 236 -11.34 9.24 39.18
CA TYR A 236 -12.66 9.23 39.83
C TYR A 236 -13.14 10.59 40.41
N ASP A 237 -12.54 11.71 39.99
CA ASP A 237 -12.87 13.06 40.47
C ASP A 237 -14.14 13.65 39.82
N GLU A 238 -14.38 14.96 39.96
CA GLU A 238 -15.48 15.79 39.38
C GLU A 238 -15.70 15.59 37.85
N HIS A 239 -14.81 14.85 37.22
CA HIS A 239 -14.71 14.62 35.80
C HIS A 239 -15.37 13.32 35.29
N VAL A 240 -15.90 12.46 36.18
CA VAL A 240 -16.58 11.21 35.80
C VAL A 240 -17.86 11.46 35.00
N ILE A 241 -18.60 12.52 35.31
CA ILE A 241 -19.86 12.88 34.63
C ILE A 241 -19.62 13.12 33.13
N THR A 242 -18.59 13.88 32.77
CA THR A 242 -18.23 14.14 31.37
C THR A 242 -17.82 12.87 30.63
N THR A 243 -17.09 11.98 31.31
CA THR A 243 -16.67 10.68 30.75
C THR A 243 -17.88 9.80 30.46
N LEU A 244 -18.81 9.71 31.42
CA LEU A 244 -20.08 8.99 31.24
C LEU A 244 -20.92 9.63 30.13
N ALA A 245 -21.02 10.95 30.07
CA ALA A 245 -21.75 11.65 29.01
C ALA A 245 -21.20 11.30 27.63
N LEU A 246 -19.88 11.35 27.43
CA LEU A 246 -19.24 10.98 26.15
C LEU A 246 -19.53 9.53 25.76
N ILE A 247 -19.43 8.60 26.72
CA ILE A 247 -19.71 7.18 26.48
C ILE A 247 -21.19 6.97 26.13
N VAL A 248 -22.10 7.52 26.92
CA VAL A 248 -23.55 7.41 26.71
C VAL A 248 -23.96 8.02 25.37
N THR A 249 -23.44 9.20 25.01
CA THR A 249 -23.72 9.83 23.72
C THR A 249 -23.22 8.95 22.56
N THR A 250 -22.00 8.43 22.65
CA THR A 250 -21.42 7.56 21.61
C THR A 250 -22.24 6.27 21.45
N ILE A 251 -22.58 5.61 22.56
CA ILE A 251 -23.41 4.39 22.53
C ILE A 251 -24.80 4.71 21.95
N SER A 252 -25.42 5.80 22.36
CA SER A 252 -26.76 6.19 21.90
C SER A 252 -26.80 6.45 20.39
N LEU A 253 -25.80 7.15 19.85
CA LEU A 253 -25.68 7.41 18.42
C LEU A 253 -25.50 6.12 17.62
N GLU A 254 -24.71 5.20 18.13
CA GLU A 254 -24.48 3.91 17.48
C GLU A 254 -25.70 2.99 17.54
N VAL A 255 -26.44 2.97 18.66
CA VAL A 255 -27.73 2.28 18.76
C VAL A 255 -28.71 2.86 17.74
N LEU A 256 -28.83 4.19 17.66
CA LEU A 256 -29.67 4.86 16.69
C LEU A 256 -29.30 4.47 15.24
N ARG A 257 -28.00 4.48 14.92
CA ARG A 257 -27.47 4.07 13.62
C ARG A 257 -27.84 2.62 13.27
N ASN A 258 -27.74 1.71 14.23
CA ASN A 258 -28.10 0.30 14.02
C ASN A 258 -29.60 0.12 13.82
N ILE A 259 -30.44 0.85 14.55
CA ILE A 259 -31.89 0.86 14.36
C ILE A 259 -32.24 1.30 12.94
N ILE A 260 -31.65 2.41 12.47
CA ILE A 260 -31.86 2.93 11.10
C ILE A 260 -31.52 1.87 10.04
N LYS A 261 -30.44 1.10 10.24
CA LYS A 261 -30.04 0.01 9.32
C LYS A 261 -31.02 -1.15 9.30
N ILE A 262 -31.53 -1.56 10.48
CA ILE A 262 -32.54 -2.61 10.59
C ILE A 262 -33.80 -2.19 9.84
N PHE A 263 -34.24 -0.95 9.99
CA PHE A 263 -35.39 -0.42 9.26
C PHE A 263 -35.15 -0.35 7.74
N ALA A 264 -33.99 0.15 7.31
CA ALA A 264 -33.64 0.23 5.90
C ALA A 264 -33.58 -1.17 5.24
N SER A 265 -33.01 -2.15 5.94
CA SER A 265 -32.93 -3.54 5.46
C SER A 265 -34.29 -4.22 5.46
N ALA A 266 -35.14 -3.99 6.46
CA ALA A 266 -36.51 -4.48 6.49
C ALA A 266 -37.33 -3.92 5.31
N ARG A 267 -37.18 -2.63 4.99
CA ARG A 267 -37.81 -2.02 3.82
C ARG A 267 -37.35 -2.69 2.52
N LYS A 268 -36.06 -2.97 2.37
CA LYS A 268 -35.52 -3.68 1.20
C LYS A 268 -36.11 -5.08 1.06
N TYR A 269 -36.17 -5.86 2.15
CA TYR A 269 -36.78 -7.19 2.13
C TYR A 269 -38.26 -7.15 1.79
N TYR A 270 -39.01 -6.21 2.36
CA TYR A 270 -40.41 -6.01 2.05
C TYR A 270 -40.64 -5.74 0.56
N LEU A 271 -39.87 -4.83 -0.04
CA LEU A 271 -39.95 -4.51 -1.47
C LEU A 271 -39.60 -5.71 -2.36
N ASN A 272 -38.60 -6.51 -1.96
CA ASN A 272 -38.26 -7.72 -2.70
C ASN A 272 -39.39 -8.75 -2.64
N PHE A 273 -39.99 -8.97 -1.46
CA PHE A 273 -41.12 -9.89 -1.32
C PHE A 273 -42.35 -9.43 -2.11
N SER A 274 -42.65 -8.13 -2.14
CA SER A 274 -43.75 -7.61 -2.96
C SER A 274 -43.49 -7.81 -4.45
N HIS A 275 -42.25 -7.61 -4.90
CA HIS A 275 -41.86 -7.78 -6.29
C HIS A 275 -41.84 -9.26 -6.73
N GLU A 276 -41.46 -10.17 -5.84
CA GLU A 276 -41.55 -11.62 -6.06
C GLU A 276 -43.02 -12.07 -6.14
N LEU A 277 -43.90 -11.54 -5.30
CA LEU A 277 -45.32 -11.86 -5.31
C LEU A 277 -46.01 -11.40 -6.60
N GLU A 278 -45.65 -10.22 -7.10
CA GLU A 278 -46.17 -9.63 -8.34
C GLU A 278 -45.68 -10.39 -9.58
N ASN A 279 -44.42 -10.85 -9.60
CA ASN A 279 -43.83 -11.52 -10.76
C ASN A 279 -44.09 -13.03 -10.82
N PHE A 280 -44.16 -13.72 -9.68
CA PHE A 280 -44.19 -15.19 -9.63
C PHE A 280 -45.55 -15.76 -9.23
N MET A 281 -46.60 -14.94 -9.15
CA MET A 281 -47.98 -15.36 -8.80
C MET A 281 -48.05 -16.27 -7.56
N GLY A 282 -47.27 -15.94 -6.53
CA GLY A 282 -47.25 -16.69 -5.27
C GLY A 282 -48.58 -16.59 -4.51
N ALA A 283 -48.79 -17.49 -3.53
CA ALA A 283 -49.95 -17.45 -2.64
C ALA A 283 -50.12 -16.05 -2.00
N LYS A 284 -51.33 -15.49 -2.02
CA LYS A 284 -51.66 -14.18 -1.44
C LYS A 284 -51.22 -14.12 0.03
N ARG A 285 -50.07 -13.51 0.31
CA ARG A 285 -49.63 -13.15 1.66
C ARG A 285 -50.23 -11.82 2.05
N THR A 286 -50.60 -11.66 3.32
CA THR A 286 -51.05 -10.35 3.80
C THR A 286 -49.86 -9.39 3.92
N THR A 287 -50.10 -8.08 3.75
CA THR A 287 -49.07 -7.04 3.92
C THR A 287 -48.41 -7.09 5.31
N MET A 288 -49.20 -7.41 6.34
CA MET A 288 -48.72 -7.58 7.71
C MET A 288 -47.77 -8.78 7.87
N GLU A 289 -48.03 -9.92 7.22
CA GLU A 289 -47.14 -11.08 7.25
C GLU A 289 -45.82 -10.79 6.55
N MET A 290 -45.86 -10.17 5.37
CA MET A 290 -44.65 -9.77 4.64
C MET A 290 -43.80 -8.78 5.44
N LEU A 291 -44.44 -7.82 6.12
CA LEU A 291 -43.75 -6.87 6.99
C LEU A 291 -43.10 -7.57 8.19
N LYS A 292 -43.82 -8.46 8.88
CA LYS A 292 -43.28 -9.24 10.01
C LYS A 292 -42.11 -10.11 9.59
N GLU A 293 -42.20 -10.76 8.44
CA GLU A 293 -41.14 -11.61 7.90
C GLU A 293 -39.91 -10.79 7.47
N ALA A 294 -40.12 -9.63 6.84
CA ALA A 294 -39.05 -8.70 6.46
C ALA A 294 -38.30 -8.14 7.68
N ILE A 295 -39.03 -7.77 8.75
CA ILE A 295 -38.43 -7.33 10.01
C ILE A 295 -37.65 -8.48 10.66
N ARG A 296 -38.22 -9.69 10.71
CA ARG A 296 -37.57 -10.86 11.31
C ARG A 296 -36.28 -11.24 10.57
N LYS A 297 -36.29 -11.20 9.23
CA LYS A 297 -35.13 -11.48 8.39
C LYS A 297 -34.06 -10.39 8.55
N SER A 298 -34.47 -9.12 8.54
CA SER A 298 -33.59 -7.98 8.82
C SER A 298 -32.91 -8.09 10.19
N PHE A 299 -33.68 -8.43 11.23
CA PHE A 299 -33.14 -8.59 12.58
C PHE A 299 -32.19 -9.78 12.69
N ASN A 300 -32.50 -10.92 12.06
CA ASN A 300 -31.62 -12.08 12.06
C ASN A 300 -30.28 -11.80 11.38
N ASP A 301 -30.29 -11.09 10.25
CA ASP A 301 -29.06 -10.67 9.58
C ASP A 301 -28.27 -9.66 10.43
N ALA A 302 -28.97 -8.69 11.03
CA ALA A 302 -28.36 -7.68 11.88
C ALA A 302 -27.85 -8.24 13.21
N LYS A 303 -28.40 -9.35 13.73
CA LYS A 303 -28.05 -9.91 15.05
C LYS A 303 -26.57 -10.21 15.16
N ARG A 304 -25.98 -10.88 14.16
CA ARG A 304 -24.56 -11.24 14.18
C ARG A 304 -23.67 -10.00 14.09
N ASP A 305 -24.05 -9.05 13.25
CA ASP A 305 -23.34 -7.78 13.08
C ASP A 305 -23.43 -6.92 14.34
N LEU A 306 -24.57 -6.93 15.04
CA LEU A 306 -24.80 -6.23 16.30
C LEU A 306 -23.95 -6.83 17.42
N ILE A 307 -23.85 -8.15 17.52
CA ILE A 307 -22.96 -8.81 18.49
C ILE A 307 -21.50 -8.42 18.23
N LYS A 308 -21.02 -8.56 16.99
CA LYS A 308 -19.66 -8.17 16.59
C LYS A 308 -19.38 -6.70 16.91
N PHE A 309 -20.35 -5.85 16.65
CA PHE A 309 -20.29 -4.43 16.90
C PHE A 309 -20.23 -4.08 18.39
N VAL A 310 -21.08 -4.69 19.23
CA VAL A 310 -21.04 -4.51 20.68
C VAL A 310 -19.71 -4.98 21.25
N THR A 311 -19.22 -6.17 20.86
CA THR A 311 -17.91 -6.66 21.30
C THR A 311 -16.78 -5.71 20.90
N PHE A 312 -16.79 -5.23 19.65
CA PHE A 312 -15.81 -4.27 19.15
C PHE A 312 -15.78 -2.99 19.99
N ASN A 313 -16.94 -2.36 20.17
CA ASN A 313 -17.03 -1.10 20.90
C ASN A 313 -16.70 -1.27 22.37
N THR A 314 -17.08 -2.37 23.01
CA THR A 314 -16.73 -2.63 24.42
C THR A 314 -15.22 -2.71 24.61
N VAL A 315 -14.51 -3.45 23.74
CA VAL A 315 -13.04 -3.52 23.77
C VAL A 315 -12.44 -2.13 23.53
N LEU A 316 -12.98 -1.42 22.54
CA LEU A 316 -12.50 -0.11 22.17
C LEU A 316 -12.68 0.91 23.31
N PHE A 317 -13.85 0.96 23.95
CA PHE A 317 -14.09 1.78 25.14
C PHE A 317 -13.17 1.38 26.29
N ALA A 318 -12.98 0.08 26.55
CA ALA A 318 -12.08 -0.38 27.59
C ALA A 318 -10.64 0.10 27.37
N VAL A 319 -10.15 0.05 26.13
CA VAL A 319 -8.83 0.59 25.75
C VAL A 319 -8.82 2.11 25.97
N PHE A 320 -9.79 2.85 25.43
CA PHE A 320 -9.82 4.32 25.52
C PHE A 320 -10.09 4.88 26.92
N LEU A 321 -10.66 4.10 27.83
CA LEU A 321 -10.81 4.47 29.25
C LEU A 321 -9.45 4.61 29.96
N LEU A 322 -8.40 3.95 29.46
CA LEU A 322 -7.04 4.06 30.00
C LEU A 322 -6.29 5.29 29.48
N PHE A 323 -6.85 5.97 28.47
CA PHE A 323 -6.24 7.10 27.79
C PHE A 323 -6.93 8.44 28.12
N PRO A 324 -6.34 9.58 27.68
CA PRO A 324 -6.98 10.88 27.77
C PRO A 324 -8.37 10.92 27.13
N ARG A 325 -9.28 11.68 27.76
CA ARG A 325 -10.69 11.83 27.34
C ARG A 325 -10.85 12.45 25.96
N LEU A 326 -9.85 13.18 25.48
CA LEU A 326 -9.78 13.66 24.10
C LEU A 326 -9.99 12.52 23.10
N LYS A 327 -9.52 11.30 23.40
CA LYS A 327 -9.75 10.13 22.55
C LYS A 327 -11.19 9.62 22.61
N LEU A 328 -11.89 9.78 23.73
CA LEU A 328 -13.33 9.49 23.81
C LEU A 328 -14.14 10.50 22.97
N LEU A 329 -13.72 11.77 22.96
CA LEU A 329 -14.29 12.77 22.06
C LEU A 329 -14.13 12.36 20.58
N THR A 330 -12.97 11.80 20.19
CA THR A 330 -12.79 11.29 18.81
C THR A 330 -13.80 10.19 18.46
N LEU A 331 -14.18 9.35 19.43
CA LEU A 331 -15.19 8.31 19.19
C LEU A 331 -16.57 8.91 18.97
N ALA A 332 -16.96 9.87 19.81
CA ALA A 332 -18.23 10.57 19.66
C ALA A 332 -18.32 11.26 18.29
N VAL A 333 -17.27 11.99 17.89
CA VAL A 333 -17.19 12.64 16.57
C VAL A 333 -17.23 11.62 15.44
N ALA A 334 -16.53 10.51 15.58
CA ALA A 334 -16.53 9.44 14.57
C ALA A 334 -17.93 8.81 14.40
N SER A 335 -18.65 8.58 15.50
CA SER A 335 -20.02 8.07 15.48
C SER A 335 -21.01 9.06 14.83
N VAL A 336 -20.93 10.36 15.17
CA VAL A 336 -21.72 11.41 14.52
C VAL A 336 -21.43 11.45 13.02
N THR A 337 -20.15 11.48 12.63
CA THR A 337 -19.74 11.54 11.23
C THR A 337 -20.23 10.33 10.45
N ASN A 338 -20.09 9.13 11.02
CA ASN A 338 -20.56 7.90 10.41
C ASN A 338 -22.09 7.85 10.26
N LEU A 339 -22.84 8.36 11.23
CA LEU A 339 -24.29 8.51 11.12
C LEU A 339 -24.65 9.45 9.97
N GLY A 340 -23.97 10.60 9.87
CA GLY A 340 -24.13 11.53 8.77
C GLY A 340 -23.89 10.88 7.41
N LEU A 341 -22.79 10.14 7.25
CA LEU A 341 -22.49 9.43 6.01
C LEU A 341 -23.50 8.34 5.66
N ASP A 342 -24.01 7.62 6.66
CA ASP A 342 -25.05 6.61 6.47
C ASP A 342 -26.37 7.23 6.00
N LEU A 343 -26.72 8.43 6.49
CA LEU A 343 -27.88 9.20 6.04
C LEU A 343 -27.70 9.79 4.63
N SER A 344 -26.50 10.28 4.31
CA SER A 344 -26.19 10.84 2.99
C SER A 344 -26.04 9.76 1.90
N ILE A 345 -25.50 8.58 2.24
CA ILE A 345 -25.22 7.50 1.29
C ILE A 345 -26.10 6.29 1.61
N ARG A 346 -27.35 6.31 1.13
CA ARG A 346 -28.35 5.26 1.38
C ARG A 346 -27.89 3.83 1.04
N SER A 347 -26.98 3.66 0.07
CA SER A 347 -26.44 2.34 -0.28
C SER A 347 -25.61 1.71 0.84
N ARG A 348 -25.02 2.49 1.76
CA ARG A 348 -24.28 1.98 2.93
C ARG A 348 -25.19 1.35 3.98
N LEU A 349 -26.47 1.73 4.02
CA LEU A 349 -27.43 1.20 5.00
C LEU A 349 -27.88 -0.23 4.69
N THR A 350 -27.74 -0.68 3.44
CA THR A 350 -28.28 -1.96 2.95
C THR A 350 -27.25 -2.85 2.27
N ALA A 351 -26.00 -2.39 2.19
CA ALA A 351 -24.88 -3.18 1.69
C ALA A 351 -24.41 -4.17 2.77
N ARG A 352 -24.08 -5.40 2.36
CA ARG A 352 -23.34 -6.32 3.23
C ARG A 352 -21.98 -5.69 3.52
N LYS A 353 -21.67 -5.47 4.80
CA LYS A 353 -20.37 -4.92 5.20
C LYS A 353 -19.26 -5.85 4.71
N GLY A 354 -18.27 -5.26 4.03
CA GLY A 354 -16.95 -5.88 3.95
C GLY A 354 -16.41 -6.01 5.37
N ASN A 355 -15.67 -7.09 5.62
CA ASN A 355 -15.07 -7.32 6.92
C ASN A 355 -13.79 -6.46 6.98
N ASP A 356 -13.88 -5.30 7.65
CA ASP A 356 -12.76 -4.38 7.86
C ASP A 356 -11.56 -5.09 8.53
N LEU A 357 -10.33 -4.59 8.39
CA LEU A 357 -9.14 -5.33 8.86
C LEU A 357 -9.15 -5.51 10.38
N ILE A 358 -9.50 -4.47 11.14
CA ILE A 358 -9.56 -4.57 12.61
C ILE A 358 -10.71 -5.50 13.01
N ALA A 359 -11.84 -5.46 12.31
CA ALA A 359 -12.94 -6.39 12.52
C ALA A 359 -12.55 -7.84 12.21
N ARG A 360 -11.76 -8.10 11.17
CA ARG A 360 -11.21 -9.43 10.83
C ARG A 360 -10.27 -9.93 11.93
N ILE A 361 -9.38 -9.08 12.43
CA ILE A 361 -8.45 -9.42 13.51
C ILE A 361 -9.23 -9.77 14.78
N LEU A 362 -10.19 -8.94 15.19
CA LEU A 362 -10.99 -9.17 16.39
C LEU A 362 -11.89 -10.39 16.25
N GLN A 363 -12.50 -10.63 15.10
CA GLN A 363 -13.26 -11.87 14.85
C GLN A 363 -12.38 -13.11 14.98
N LYS A 364 -11.12 -13.05 14.54
CA LYS A 364 -10.16 -14.14 14.68
C LYS A 364 -9.75 -14.37 16.14
N ILE A 365 -9.57 -13.30 16.90
CA ILE A 365 -9.21 -13.36 18.33
C ILE A 365 -10.38 -13.90 19.18
N PHE A 366 -11.59 -13.39 18.94
CA PHE A 366 -12.79 -13.71 19.72
C PHE A 366 -13.62 -14.88 19.16
N LYS A 367 -13.20 -15.49 18.04
CA LYS A 367 -13.89 -16.61 17.36
C LYS A 367 -15.37 -16.31 17.02
N LEU A 368 -15.66 -15.11 16.46
CA LEU A 368 -17.01 -14.58 16.18
C LEU A 368 -17.55 -14.82 14.75
#